data_AF-A0AAP3SL37-F1
#
_entry.id   AF-A0AAP3SL37-F1
#
_cell.length_a   1.000
_cell.length_b   1.000
_cell.length_c   1.000
_cell.angle_alpha   90.00
_cell.angle_beta   90.00
_cell.angle_gamma   90.00
#
_symmetry.space_group_name_H-M   'P 1'
#
loop_
_entity.id
_entity.type
_entity.pdbx_description
1 polymer ?
#
loop_
_entity_poly.entity_id
_entity_poly.type
_entity_poly.pdbx_seq_one_letter_code
_entity_poly.pdbx_strand_id
1 'polypeptide(L)' 'NGGNNNSSTGDFSYGIEGFLIENGKLTQPVSEMNVTGNLITLWNSLVATGNDPRLNSSWRIPSLVFEGVDFSGL' A
#
# COMPACT_ATOMS: atom_id res chain seq x y z
N ASN A 1 -4.15 3.46 12.05
CA ASN A 1 -2.83 2.80 12.03
C ASN A 1 -1.71 3.80 12.25
N GLY A 2 -0.74 3.43 13.07
CA GLY A 2 0.53 4.16 13.22
C GLY A 2 1.55 3.72 12.18
N GLY A 3 2.68 4.42 12.13
CA GLY A 3 3.82 4.05 11.31
C GLY A 3 4.93 5.08 11.41
N ASN A 4 6.06 4.76 10.80
CA ASN A 4 7.24 5.60 10.79
C ASN A 4 7.86 5.60 9.39
N ASN A 5 8.47 6.71 9.01
CA ASN A 5 9.29 6.82 7.83
C ASN A 5 10.55 7.64 8.12
N ASN A 6 11.63 7.26 7.46
CA ASN A 6 12.86 8.02 7.47
C ASN A 6 13.01 8.71 6.11
N SER A 7 12.84 10.03 6.06
CA SER A 7 12.98 10.78 4.81
C SER A 7 14.42 10.82 4.27
N SER A 8 15.42 10.59 5.12
CA SER A 8 16.83 10.58 4.69
C SER A 8 17.21 9.28 3.98
N THR A 9 16.67 8.13 4.42
CA THR A 9 16.98 6.82 3.82
C THR A 9 15.89 6.30 2.90
N GLY A 10 14.66 6.79 3.06
CA GLY A 10 13.47 6.31 2.34
C GLY A 10 12.79 5.11 3.00
N ASP A 11 13.33 4.59 4.10
CA ASP A 11 12.76 3.41 4.78
C ASP A 11 11.45 3.76 5.48
N PHE A 12 10.47 2.86 5.39
CA PHE A 12 9.16 3.05 6.00
C PHE A 12 8.63 1.76 6.63
N SER A 13 7.73 1.95 7.59
CA SER A 13 6.90 0.89 8.17
C SER A 13 5.55 1.49 8.54
N TYR A 14 4.46 0.92 7.99
CA TYR A 14 3.11 1.36 8.30
C TYR A 14 2.21 0.17 8.60
N GLY A 15 1.35 0.31 9.62
CA GLY A 15 0.27 -0.65 9.84
C GLY A 15 -0.80 -0.54 8.74
N ILE A 16 -1.28 -1.68 8.24
CA ILE A 16 -2.30 -1.77 7.20
C ILE A 16 -3.52 -2.54 7.68
N GLU A 17 -4.64 -2.24 7.03
CA GLU A 17 -5.90 -2.96 7.13
C GLU A 17 -6.55 -2.94 5.74
N GLY A 18 -7.34 -3.96 5.43
CA GLY A 18 -7.97 -4.07 4.12
C GLY A 18 -8.58 -5.44 3.88
N PHE A 19 -8.46 -5.91 2.63
CA PHE A 19 -9.02 -7.19 2.22
C PHE A 19 -8.05 -7.95 1.34
N LEU A 20 -7.98 -9.25 1.53
CA LEU A 20 -7.33 -10.18 0.62
C LEU A 20 -8.19 -10.31 -0.65
N ILE A 21 -7.55 -10.27 -1.82
CA ILE A 21 -8.18 -10.46 -3.12
C ILE A 21 -7.60 -11.72 -3.75
N GLU A 22 -8.45 -12.71 -4.02
CA GLU A 22 -8.09 -13.95 -4.69
C GLU A 22 -8.99 -14.16 -5.89
N ASN A 23 -8.40 -14.47 -7.05
CA ASN A 23 -9.13 -14.66 -8.31
C ASN A 23 -10.07 -13.48 -8.65
N GLY A 24 -9.63 -12.26 -8.34
CA GLY A 24 -10.40 -11.03 -8.59
C GLY A 24 -11.57 -10.79 -7.64
N LYS A 25 -11.68 -11.53 -6.52
CA LYS A 25 -12.75 -11.37 -5.52
C LYS A 25 -12.16 -11.11 -4.14
N LEU A 26 -12.81 -10.24 -3.37
CA LEU A 26 -12.50 -10.03 -1.95
C LEU A 26 -12.85 -11.30 -1.18
N THR A 27 -11.89 -11.87 -0.43
CA THR A 27 -12.08 -13.14 0.28
C THR A 27 -12.09 -12.97 1.79
N GLN A 28 -11.14 -12.25 2.36
CA GLN A 28 -10.99 -12.13 3.82
C GLN A 28 -10.58 -10.71 4.22
N PRO A 29 -11.16 -10.12 5.28
CA PRO A 29 -10.61 -8.90 5.87
C PRO A 29 -9.26 -9.18 6.53
N VAL A 30 -8.28 -8.32 6.27
CA VAL A 30 -6.95 -8.38 6.89
C VAL A 30 -6.75 -7.16 7.78
N SER A 31 -6.14 -7.38 8.94
CA SER A 31 -5.81 -6.35 9.93
C SER A 31 -4.54 -6.76 10.68
N GLU A 32 -3.98 -5.84 11.48
CA GLU A 32 -2.79 -6.10 12.31
C GLU A 32 -1.56 -6.55 11.50
N MET A 33 -1.50 -6.19 10.22
CA MET A 33 -0.33 -6.39 9.37
C MET A 33 0.44 -5.08 9.21
N ASN A 34 1.72 -5.18 8.94
CA ASN A 34 2.61 -4.08 8.62
C ASN A 34 3.13 -4.23 7.20
N VAL A 35 3.23 -3.11 6.49
CA VAL A 35 4.00 -3.00 5.25
C VAL A 35 5.33 -2.32 5.57
N THR A 36 6.43 -2.91 5.12
CA THR A 36 7.79 -2.39 5.34
C THR A 36 8.57 -2.36 4.04
N GLY A 37 9.50 -1.41 3.92
CA GLY A 37 10.39 -1.35 2.77
C GLY A 37 10.99 0.04 2.58
N ASN A 38 11.41 0.32 1.35
CA ASN A 38 11.94 1.62 0.95
C ASN A 38 10.98 2.29 -0.04
N LEU A 39 10.66 3.57 0.18
CA LEU A 39 9.72 4.32 -0.65
C LEU A 39 10.19 4.42 -2.10
N ILE A 40 11.50 4.54 -2.36
CA ILE A 40 12.03 4.61 -3.73
C ILE A 40 11.76 3.29 -4.45
N THR A 41 12.05 2.16 -3.78
CA THR A 41 11.78 0.83 -4.33
C THR A 41 10.29 0.59 -4.56
N LEU A 42 9.44 0.97 -3.60
CA LEU A 42 7.99 0.84 -3.72
C LEU A 42 7.46 1.64 -4.91
N TRP A 43 7.85 2.91 -5.06
CA TRP A 43 7.39 3.73 -6.17
C TRP A 43 7.90 3.22 -7.53
N ASN A 44 9.09 2.62 -7.57
CA ASN A 44 9.60 1.95 -8.77
C ASN A 44 8.87 0.63 -9.09
N SER A 45 8.13 0.05 -8.14
CA SER A 45 7.33 -1.17 -8.36
C SER A 45 5.85 -0.90 -8.65
N LEU A 46 5.49 0.35 -8.97
CA LEU A 46 4.15 0.71 -9.42
C LEU A 46 3.87 0.08 -10.80
N VAL A 47 2.88 -0.81 -10.88
CA VAL A 47 2.54 -1.53 -12.12
C VAL A 47 1.26 -1.02 -12.78
N ALA A 48 0.33 -0.45 -12.01
CA ALA A 48 -0.92 0.05 -12.56
C ALA A 48 -1.54 1.15 -11.70
N THR A 49 -2.32 1.99 -12.36
CA THR A 49 -3.19 3.00 -11.75
C THR A 49 -4.63 2.74 -12.15
N GLY A 50 -5.54 2.86 -11.20
CA GLY A 50 -6.98 2.78 -11.44
C GLY A 50 -7.54 4.02 -12.15
N ASN A 51 -8.79 3.91 -12.59
CA ASN A 51 -9.58 5.01 -13.14
C ASN A 51 -10.58 5.56 -12.10
N ASP A 52 -10.26 5.45 -10.82
CA ASP A 52 -11.11 5.72 -9.66
C ASP A 52 -10.51 6.81 -8.74
N PRO A 53 -10.25 8.03 -9.26
CA PRO A 53 -9.65 9.09 -8.46
C PRO A 53 -10.53 9.48 -7.27
N ARG A 54 -9.92 9.71 -6.11
CA ARG A 54 -10.61 10.25 -4.94
C ARG A 54 -10.97 11.73 -5.15
N LEU A 55 -12.17 11.97 -5.70
CA LEU A 55 -12.64 13.30 -6.11
C LEU A 55 -12.74 14.31 -4.94
N ASN A 56 -12.84 13.83 -3.71
CA ASN A 56 -12.90 14.63 -2.49
C ASN A 56 -11.52 15.05 -1.95
N SER A 57 -10.41 14.68 -2.60
CA SER A 57 -9.05 15.06 -2.24
C SER A 57 -8.45 16.00 -3.28
N SER A 58 -7.69 17.01 -2.85
CA SER A 58 -6.96 17.92 -3.76
C SER A 58 -5.98 17.17 -4.66
N TRP A 59 -5.41 16.06 -4.15
CA TRP A 59 -4.43 15.25 -4.88
C TRP A 59 -5.07 14.25 -5.86
N ARG A 60 -6.36 13.95 -5.71
CA ARG A 60 -7.14 13.05 -6.57
C ARG A 60 -6.45 11.73 -6.94
N ILE A 61 -5.69 11.17 -6.01
CA ILE A 61 -4.92 9.94 -6.23
C ILE A 61 -5.92 8.76 -6.43
N PRO A 62 -5.81 7.98 -7.52
CA PRO A 62 -6.64 6.79 -7.75
C PRO A 62 -6.10 5.60 -6.95
N SER A 63 -6.72 4.42 -7.12
CA SER A 63 -6.13 3.18 -6.64
C SER A 63 -4.79 2.91 -7.36
N LEU A 64 -3.79 2.45 -6.61
CA LEU A 64 -2.45 2.15 -7.12
C LEU A 64 -2.13 0.68 -6.84
N VAL A 65 -1.55 0.00 -7.83
CA VAL A 65 -1.12 -1.39 -7.69
C VAL A 65 0.40 -1.43 -7.71
N PHE A 66 0.98 -1.95 -6.65
CA PHE A 66 2.41 -2.15 -6.50
C PHE A 66 2.71 -3.64 -6.46
N GLU A 67 3.80 -4.06 -7.11
CA GLU A 67 4.31 -5.42 -7.03
C GLU A 67 5.49 -5.54 -6.06
N GLY A 68 5.76 -6.76 -5.59
CA GLY A 68 6.94 -7.04 -4.74
C GLY A 68 6.95 -6.30 -3.40
N VAL A 69 5.76 -5.98 -2.86
CA VAL A 69 5.63 -5.31 -1.56
C VAL A 69 5.80 -6.34 -0.44
N ASP A 70 6.61 -6.00 0.56
CA ASP A 70 6.87 -6.85 1.71
C ASP A 70 5.87 -6.55 2.84
N PHE A 71 5.21 -7.60 3.31
CA PHE A 71 4.22 -7.55 4.37
C PHE A 71 4.67 -8.45 5.52
N SER A 72 4.61 -7.92 6.74
CA SER A 72 4.89 -8.65 7.97
C SER A 72 3.68 -8.58 8.89
N GLY A 73 3.23 -9.74 9.38
CA GLY A 73 1.97 -9.88 10.09
C GLY A 73 1.51 -11.33 10.01
N LEU A 74 0.28 -11.61 10.44
CA LEU A 74 -0.30 -12.96 10.47
C LEU A 74 -0.20 -13.71 9.13
#